data_AF-A0A937ZLK2-F1
#
_entry.id   AF-A0A937ZLK2-F1
#
_cell.length_a   1.000
_cell.length_b   1.000
_cell.length_c   1.000
_cell.angle_alpha   90.00
_cell.angle_beta   90.00
_cell.angle_gamma   90.00
#
_symmetry.space_group_name_H-M   'P 1'
#
loop_
_entity.id
_entity.type
_entity.pdbx_description
1 polymer ?
#
loop_
_entity_poly.entity_id
_entity_poly.type
_entity_poly.pdbx_seq_one_letter_code
_entity_poly.pdbx_strand_id
1 'polypeptide(L)' 'MGIILIFVAFVIAGIAISMGIASVVEQYSSHASLLVFLGLFMAQFVVSWFLAVRVADRLLAPKS' A
#
# COMPACT_ATOMS: atom_id res chain seq x y z
N MET A 1 9.94 14.56 8.89
CA MET A 1 10.42 13.90 7.66
C MET A 1 10.40 12.36 7.72
N GLY A 2 10.59 11.72 8.89
CA GLY A 2 10.60 10.24 8.99
C GLY A 2 9.30 9.53 8.59
N ILE A 3 8.13 10.06 8.99
CA ILE A 3 6.82 9.49 8.61
C ILE A 3 6.62 9.41 7.10
N ILE A 4 7.03 10.44 6.36
CA ILE A 4 6.84 10.51 4.91
C ILE A 4 7.69 9.45 4.22
N LEU A 5 8.93 9.22 4.67
CA LEU A 5 9.78 8.14 4.15
C LEU A 5 9.17 6.75 4.39
N ILE A 6 8.66 6.51 5.61
CA ILE A 6 7.99 5.25 5.96
C ILE A 6 6.74 5.06 5.10
N PHE A 7 5.96 6.13 4.91
CA PHE A 7 4.77 6.12 4.05
C PHE A 7 5.12 5.79 2.60
N VAL A 8 6.12 6.45 2.01
CA VAL A 8 6.56 6.18 0.64
C VAL A 8 7.02 4.72 0.49
N ALA A 9 7.74 4.17 1.48
CA ALA A 9 8.15 2.76 1.46
C ALA A 9 6.95 1.80 1.43
N PHE A 10 5.92 2.05 2.25
CA PHE A 10 4.69 1.26 2.22
C PHE A 10 3.91 1.42 0.91
N VAL A 11 3.89 2.63 0.34
CA VAL A 11 3.25 2.90 -0.95
C VAL A 11 3.92 2.09 -2.06
N ILE A 12 5.26 2.05 -2.11
CA ILE A 12 6.00 1.25 -3.11
C ILE A 12 5.73 -0.24 -2.92
N ALA A 13 5.77 -0.73 -1.68
CA ALA A 13 5.55 -2.14 -1.39
C ALA A 13 4.16 -2.61 -1.83
N GLY A 14 3.11 -1.86 -1.50
CA GLY A 14 1.76 -2.28 -1.88
C GLY A 14 1.38 -1.98 -3.33
N ILE A 15 2.12 -1.12 -4.06
CA ILE A 15 2.03 -1.09 -5.54
C ILE A 15 2.47 -2.43 -6.11
N ALA A 16 3.59 -2.99 -5.65
CA ALA A 16 4.05 -4.30 -6.12
C ALA A 16 3.04 -5.41 -5.81
N ILE A 17 2.41 -5.38 -4.62
CA ILE A 17 1.35 -6.33 -4.24
C ILE A 17 0.12 -6.15 -5.16
N SER A 18 -0.33 -4.91 -5.37
CA SER A 18 -1.49 -4.61 -6.21
C SER A 18 -1.27 -5.06 -7.65
N MET A 19 -0.06 -4.85 -8.16
CA MET A 19 0.34 -5.30 -9.49
C MET A 19 0.35 -6.83 -9.58
N GLY A 20 0.91 -7.51 -8.58
CA GLY A 20 0.88 -8.98 -8.52
C GLY A 20 -0.54 -9.55 -8.49
N ILE A 21 -1.43 -8.97 -7.68
CA ILE A 21 -2.84 -9.39 -7.63
C ILE A 21 -3.53 -9.13 -8.97
N ALA A 22 -3.33 -7.95 -9.56
CA ALA A 22 -3.91 -7.60 -10.85
C ALA A 22 -3.45 -8.55 -11.96
N SER A 23 -2.16 -8.91 -12.00
CA SER A 23 -1.62 -9.87 -12.97
C SER A 23 -2.19 -11.27 -12.83
N VAL A 24 -2.51 -11.71 -11.59
CA VAL A 24 -3.22 -12.98 -11.37
C VAL A 24 -4.67 -12.90 -11.85
N VAL A 25 -5.37 -11.80 -11.55
CA VAL A 25 -6.77 -11.59 -11.97
C VAL A 25 -6.88 -11.47 -13.50
N GLU A 26 -5.87 -10.89 -14.14
CA GLU A 26 -5.80 -10.74 -15.59
C GLU A 26 -5.88 -12.08 -16.34
N GLN A 27 -5.38 -13.17 -15.73
CA GLN A 27 -5.49 -14.53 -16.28
C GLN A 27 -6.94 -15.01 -16.41
N TYR A 28 -7.86 -14.45 -15.62
CA TYR A 28 -9.29 -14.81 -15.63
C TYR A 28 -10.12 -13.80 -16.41
N SER A 29 -9.84 -12.50 -16.28
CA SER A 29 -10.55 -11.45 -17.02
C SER A 29 -9.74 -10.16 -17.06
N SER A 30 -9.41 -9.73 -18.28
CA SER A 30 -8.63 -8.51 -18.54
C SER A 30 -9.41 -7.22 -18.17
N HIS A 31 -10.75 -7.24 -18.23
CA HIS A 31 -11.56 -6.10 -17.80
C HIS A 31 -11.67 -6.00 -16.27
N ALA A 32 -11.70 -7.15 -15.57
CA ALA A 32 -11.74 -7.18 -14.11
C ALA A 32 -10.41 -6.77 -13.48
N SER A 33 -9.27 -7.10 -14.10
CA SER A 33 -7.95 -6.79 -13.53
C SER A 33 -7.74 -5.29 -13.34
N LEU A 34 -8.21 -4.46 -14.28
CA LEU A 34 -8.05 -3.01 -14.22
C LEU A 34 -8.88 -2.39 -13.10
N LEU A 35 -10.12 -2.87 -12.91
CA LEU A 35 -10.98 -2.44 -11.80
C LEU A 35 -10.41 -2.88 -10.44
N VAL A 36 -9.88 -4.11 -10.37
CA VAL A 36 -9.23 -4.63 -9.16
C VAL A 36 -7.96 -3.85 -8.84
N PHE A 37 -7.12 -3.56 -9.84
CA PHE A 37 -5.93 -2.75 -9.67
C PHE A 37 -6.27 -1.35 -9.15
N LEU A 38 -7.27 -0.68 -9.75
CA LEU A 38 -7.69 0.65 -9.33
C LEU A 38 -8.25 0.66 -7.90
N GLY A 39 -9.07 -0.34 -7.56
CA GLY A 39 -9.60 -0.50 -6.20
C GLY A 39 -8.50 -0.74 -5.16
N LEU A 40 -7.56 -1.65 -5.46
CA LEU A 40 -6.41 -1.91 -4.62
C LEU A 40 -5.50 -0.68 -4.50
N PHE A 41 -5.30 0.07 -5.58
CA PHE A 41 -4.50 1.29 -5.59
C PHE A 41 -5.09 2.37 -4.69
N MET A 42 -6.40 2.57 -4.70
CA MET A 42 -7.06 3.52 -3.79
C MET A 42 -6.98 3.05 -2.32
N ALA A 43 -7.27 1.77 -2.06
CA ALA A 43 -7.21 1.19 -0.72
C ALA A 43 -5.78 1.23 -0.13
N GLN A 44 -4.78 1.03 -0.99
CA GLN A 44 -3.36 1.06 -0.68
C GLN A 44 -2.92 2.36 -0.01
N PHE A 45 -3.43 3.53 -0.45
CA PHE A 45 -3.07 4.81 0.18
C PHE A 45 -3.58 4.91 1.63
N VAL A 46 -4.81 4.47 1.87
CA VAL A 46 -5.41 4.48 3.21
C VAL A 46 -4.65 3.52 4.13
N VAL A 47 -4.41 2.29 3.67
CA VAL A 47 -3.67 1.28 4.44
C VAL A 47 -2.23 1.72 4.69
N SER A 48 -1.54 2.25 3.67
CA SER A 48 -0.17 2.74 3.81
C SER A 48 -0.09 3.90 4.79
N TRP A 49 -1.08 4.80 4.80
CA TRP A 49 -1.12 5.92 5.75
C TRP A 49 -1.28 5.43 7.19
N PHE A 50 -2.26 4.55 7.45
CA PHE A 50 -2.47 3.97 8.77
C PHE A 50 -1.25 3.20 9.27
N LEU A 51 -0.61 2.40 8.40
CA LEU A 51 0.61 1.69 8.72
C LEU A 51 1.76 2.66 9.00
N ALA A 52 1.94 3.68 8.17
CA ALA A 52 3.02 4.65 8.35
C ALA A 52 2.90 5.41 9.67
N VAL A 53 1.69 5.86 10.03
CA VAL A 53 1.45 6.52 11.33
C VAL A 53 1.74 5.56 12.47
N ARG A 54 1.20 4.32 12.43
CA ARG A 54 1.38 3.36 13.51
C ARG A 54 2.83 2.90 13.69
N VAL A 55 3.56 2.77 12.58
CA VAL A 55 4.98 2.38 12.58
C VAL A 55 5.84 3.55 13.06
N ALA A 56 5.55 4.76 12.59
CA ALA A 56 6.25 5.95 13.06
C ALA A 56 6.00 6.23 14.54
N ASP A 57 4.79 6.06 15.05
CA ASP A 57 4.50 6.17 16.48
C ASP A 57 5.34 5.16 17.28
N ARG A 58 5.49 3.92 16.81
CA ARG A 58 6.31 2.92 17.50
C ARG A 58 7.82 3.16 17.41
N LEU A 59 8.30 3.73 16.30
CA LEU A 59 9.73 3.94 16.06
C LEU A 59 10.24 5.30 16.56
N LEU A 60 9.39 6.31 16.59
CA LEU A 60 9.75 7.70 16.90
C LEU A 60 9.17 8.19 18.23
N ALA A 61 8.19 7.51 18.83
CA ALA A 61 7.78 7.87 20.19
C ALA A 61 8.90 7.50 21.18
N PRO A 62 9.30 8.42 22.07
CA PRO A 62 10.22 8.09 23.15
C PRO A 62 9.54 7.03 24.04
N LYS A 63 10.21 5.88 24.21
CA LYS A 63 9.88 4.94 25.29
C LYS A 63 10.12 5.69 26.61
N SER A 64 9.07 6.25 27.20
CA SER A 64 9.07 6.72 28.59
C SER A 64 9.14 5.53 29.53
#